data_AF-A0A8I2GSS6-F1
#
_entry.id   AF-A0A8I2GSS6-F1
#
_cell.length_a   1.000
_cell.length_b   1.000
_cell.length_c   1.000
_cell.angle_alpha   90.00
_cell.angle_beta   90.00
_cell.angle_gamma   90.00
#
_symmetry.space_group_name_H-M   'P 1'
#
loop_
_entity.id
_entity.type
_entity.pdbx_description
1 polymer ?
#
loop_
_entity_poly.entity_id
_entity_poly.type
_entity_poly.pdbx_seq_one_letter_code
_entity_poly.pdbx_strand_id
1 'polypeptide(L)' 'MDTHEAGDLVQPIRAGVISTDAVHATLDELCRRNVPARTSNDEITLYKAVGTALADLAAATMVYEAALIAG' A
#
# COMPACT_ATOMS: atom_id res chain seq x y z
N MET A 1 2.36 9.68 -2.71
CA MET A 1 1.67 9.21 -1.49
C MET A 1 1.70 10.37 -0.51
N ASP A 2 0.54 10.89 -0.11
CA ASP A 2 0.48 11.94 0.90
C ASP A 2 0.83 11.33 2.26
N THR A 3 2.04 11.60 2.74
CA THR A 3 2.55 11.18 4.06
C THR A 3 1.91 11.97 5.20
N HIS A 4 0.64 12.36 5.07
CA HIS A 4 -0.06 13.21 6.03
C HIS A 4 -1.02 12.44 6.94
N GLU A 5 -1.55 11.30 6.47
CA GLU A 5 -2.58 10.54 7.20
C GLU A 5 -1.98 9.37 8.01
N ALA A 6 -0.83 8.85 7.59
CA ALA A 6 -0.19 7.71 8.24
C ALA A 6 0.71 8.17 9.40
N GLY A 7 0.14 8.36 10.60
CA GLY A 7 0.90 8.81 11.78
C GLY A 7 2.17 8.00 12.06
N ASP A 8 2.14 6.69 11.79
CA ASP A 8 3.27 5.76 11.92
C ASP A 8 4.44 6.05 10.96
N LEU A 9 4.22 6.82 9.89
CA LEU A 9 5.25 7.31 8.97
C LEU A 9 5.53 8.80 9.18
N VAL A 10 4.48 9.61 9.39
CA VAL A 10 4.60 11.07 9.56
C VAL A 10 5.50 11.40 10.75
N GLN A 11 5.28 10.74 11.90
CA GLN A 11 5.98 11.08 13.13
C GLN A 11 7.47 10.73 13.06
N PRO A 12 7.88 9.51 12.62
CA PRO A 12 9.30 9.19 12.45
C PRO A 12 10.02 10.07 11.42
N ILE A 13 9.34 10.45 10.33
CA ILE A 13 9.89 11.38 9.32
C ILE A 13 10.13 12.76 9.94
N ARG A 14 9.13 13.31 10.65
CA ARG A 14 9.27 14.61 11.34
C ARG A 14 10.33 14.59 12.44
N ALA A 15 10.50 13.46 13.11
CA ALA A 15 11.54 13.25 14.11
C ALA A 15 12.94 13.03 13.49
N GLY A 16 13.06 12.93 12.16
CA GLY A 16 14.32 12.71 11.46
C GLY A 16 14.87 11.28 11.59
N VAL A 17 14.07 10.33 12.07
CA VAL A 17 14.49 8.92 12.25
C VAL A 17 14.58 8.19 10.91
N ILE A 18 13.71 8.55 9.96
CA ILE A 18 13.71 8.07 8.58
C ILE A 18 13.46 9.25 7.63
N SER A 19 13.92 9.16 6.39
CA SER A 19 13.57 10.12 5.35
C SER A 19 12.31 9.68 4.58
N THR A 20 11.74 10.59 3.79
CA THR A 20 10.67 10.24 2.83
C THR A 20 11.12 9.20 1.81
N ASP A 21 12.41 9.18 1.49
CA ASP A 21 13.02 8.23 0.55
C ASP A 21 13.15 6.81 1.14
N ALA A 22 12.87 6.64 2.44
CA ALA A 22 12.76 5.32 3.05
C ALA A 22 11.54 4.53 2.52
N VAL A 23 10.57 5.20 1.89
CA VAL A 23 9.46 4.55 1.20
C VAL A 23 9.94 4.05 -0.16
N HIS A 24 10.27 2.75 -0.23
CA HIS A 24 10.79 2.11 -1.44
C HIS A 24 9.85 2.22 -2.65
N ALA A 25 8.56 1.97 -2.44
CA ALA A 25 7.54 2.04 -3.49
C ALA A 25 6.15 2.11 -2.87
N THR A 26 5.21 2.65 -3.65
CA THR A 26 3.77 2.53 -3.39
C THR A 26 3.23 1.18 -3.87
N LEU A 27 2.05 0.78 -3.39
CA LEU A 27 1.43 -0.49 -3.79
C LEU A 27 1.11 -0.52 -5.30
N ASP A 28 0.65 0.59 -5.88
CA ASP A 28 0.37 0.67 -7.30
C ASP A 28 1.65 0.56 -8.14
N GLU A 29 2.77 1.12 -7.68
CA GLU A 29 4.07 0.93 -8.31
C GLU A 29 4.53 -0.53 -8.23
N LEU A 30 4.39 -1.19 -7.08
CA LEU A 30 4.74 -2.61 -6.94
C LEU A 30 3.87 -3.53 -7.82
N CYS A 31 2.60 -3.17 -8.03
CA CYS A 31 1.70 -3.96 -8.86
C CYS A 31 1.89 -3.72 -10.37
N ARG A 32 2.23 -2.49 -10.77
CA ARG A 32 2.21 -2.06 -12.19
C ARG A 32 3.58 -1.84 -12.79
N ARG A 33 4.55 -1.47 -11.97
CA ARG A 33 5.92 -1.19 -12.40
C ARG A 33 6.76 -2.39 -11.99
N ASN A 34 7.77 -2.72 -12.81
CA ASN A 34 8.67 -3.83 -12.55
C ASN A 34 9.68 -3.47 -11.43
N VAL A 35 9.19 -2.92 -10.32
CA VAL A 35 9.96 -2.56 -9.15
C VAL A 35 10.23 -3.84 -8.37
N PRO A 36 11.50 -4.22 -8.13
CA PRO A 36 11.82 -5.35 -7.28
C PRO A 36 11.22 -5.11 -5.90
N ALA A 37 10.35 -6.02 -5.46
CA ALA A 37 9.77 -5.98 -4.12
C ALA A 37 10.79 -6.53 -3.11
N ARG A 38 10.56 -7.72 -2.58
CA ARG A 38 11.53 -8.44 -1.77
C ARG A 38 12.59 -9.09 -2.66
N THR A 39 13.87 -8.85 -2.36
CA THR A 39 15.01 -9.37 -3.13
C THR A 39 15.81 -10.44 -2.39
N SER A 40 15.64 -10.56 -1.07
CA SER A 40 16.27 -11.62 -0.28
C SER A 40 15.40 -12.08 0.92
N ASN A 41 15.75 -13.23 1.48
CA ASN A 41 15.09 -13.77 2.67
C ASN A 41 15.49 -13.04 3.97
N ASP A 42 16.61 -12.32 3.96
CA ASP A 42 17.13 -11.60 5.13
C ASP A 42 16.48 -10.21 5.30
N GLU A 43 15.77 -9.72 4.28
CA GLU A 43 15.08 -8.43 4.33
C GLU A 43 13.86 -8.46 5.27
N ILE A 44 13.71 -7.40 6.07
CA ILE A 44 12.44 -7.13 6.76
C ILE A 44 11.67 -6.12 5.91
N THR A 45 10.47 -6.50 5.45
CA THR A 45 9.61 -5.63 4.65
C THR A 45 8.39 -5.21 5.44
N LEU A 46 8.08 -3.91 5.44
CA LEU A 46 6.88 -3.37 6.04
C LEU A 46 5.97 -2.80 4.95
N TYR A 47 4.75 -3.30 4.86
CA TYR A 47 3.68 -2.65 4.11
C TYR A 47 2.81 -1.85 5.08
N LYS A 48 2.61 -0.56 4.79
CA LYS A 48 1.74 0.33 5.57
C LYS A 48 0.60 0.85 4.71
N ALA A 49 -0.63 0.71 5.21
CA ALA A 49 -1.85 1.26 4.62
C ALA A 49 -2.63 2.06 5.66
N VAL A 50 -3.35 3.08 5.20
CA VAL A 50 -4.37 3.83 5.96
C VAL A 50 -5.81 3.48 5.56
N GLY A 51 -5.97 2.68 4.49
CA GLY A 51 -7.25 2.36 3.86
C GLY A 51 -7.53 3.27 2.67
N THR A 52 -8.27 2.77 1.67
CA THR A 52 -8.68 3.58 0.49
C THR A 52 -10.08 3.16 0.07
N ALA A 53 -10.94 4.13 -0.25
CA ALA A 53 -12.27 3.86 -0.77
C ALA A 53 -12.26 3.06 -2.10
N LEU A 54 -11.18 3.16 -2.87
CA LEU A 54 -11.02 2.40 -4.12
C LEU A 54 -10.97 0.89 -3.87
N ALA A 55 -10.28 0.46 -2.81
CA ALA A 55 -10.21 -0.94 -2.42
C ALA A 55 -11.59 -1.47 -2.01
N ASP A 56 -12.35 -0.68 -1.25
CA ASP A 56 -13.71 -1.03 -0.84
C ASP A 56 -14.63 -1.17 -2.05
N LEU A 57 -14.59 -0.21 -2.98
CA LEU A 57 -15.39 -0.25 -4.21
C LEU A 57 -15.02 -1.45 -5.08
N ALA A 58 -13.73 -1.74 -5.26
CA ALA A 58 -13.28 -2.89 -6.05
C ALA A 58 -13.78 -4.22 -5.46
N ALA A 59 -13.71 -4.37 -4.13
CA ALA A 59 -14.24 -5.55 -3.46
C ALA A 59 -15.76 -5.67 -3.60
N ALA A 60 -16.49 -4.57 -3.43
CA ALA A 60 -17.95 -4.55 -3.58
C ALA A 60 -18.39 -4.93 -5.01
N THR A 61 -17.72 -4.39 -6.03
CA THR A 61 -17.98 -4.74 -7.43
C THR A 61 -17.75 -6.22 -7.69
N MET A 62 -16.63 -6.77 -7.20
CA MET A 62 -16.32 -8.19 -7.37
C MET A 62 -17.39 -9.11 -6.77
N VAL A 63 -17.87 -8.79 -5.56
CA VAL A 63 -18.95 -9.57 -4.90
C VAL A 63 -20.26 -9.41 -5.64
N TYR A 64 -20.61 -8.19 -6.07
CA TYR A 64 -21.83 -7.91 -6.79
C TYR A 64 -21.88 -8.66 -8.13
N GLU A 65 -20.81 -8.62 -8.92
CA GLU A 65 -20.70 -9.32 -10.20
C GLU A 65 -20.76 -10.84 -10.02
N ALA A 66 -20.07 -11.38 -9.01
CA ALA A 66 -20.13 -12.81 -8.70
C ALA A 66 -21.57 -13.25 -8.33
N ALA A 67 -22.31 -12.42 -7.59
CA ALA A 67 -23.69 -12.70 -7.23
C ALA A 67 -24.64 -12.67 -8.44
N LEU A 68 -24.40 -11.76 -9.41
CA LEU A 68 -25.18 -11.72 -10.66
C LEU A 68 -24.93 -12.93 -11.57
N ILE A 69 -23.72 -13.50 -11.56
CA ILE A 69 -23.37 -14.70 -12.35
C ILE A 69 -23.93 -15.98 -11.70
N ALA A 70 -24.02 -16.01 -10.37
CA ALA A 70 -24.49 -17.16 -9.61
C ALA A 70 -26.02 -17.28 -9.49
N GLY A 71 -26.76 -16.24 -9.87
CA GLY A 71 -28.23 -16.22 -9.92
C GLY A 71 -28.78 -16.52 -11.31
#